data_AF-A0A7W8CNL5-F1
#
_entry.id   AF-A0A7W8CNL5-F1
#
_cell.length_a   1.000
_cell.length_b   1.000
_cell.length_c   1.000
_cell.angle_alpha   90.00
_cell.angle_beta   90.00
_cell.angle_gamma   90.00
#
_symmetry.space_group_name_H-M   'P 1'
#
loop_
_entity.id
_entity.type
_entity.pdbx_description
1 polymer ?
#
loop_
_entity_poly.entity_id
_entity_poly.type
_entity_poly.pdbx_seq_one_letter_code
_entity_poly.pdbx_strand_id
1 'polypeptide(L)' 'MIEAYRKLWPSRSGTGSIGSIEELEQKIQIELNDELTHPRVRKSRQEKLDMALQRIAESDLSTAEQTELAQLYKKIAAQE' A
#
# COMPACT_ATOMS: atom_id res chain seq x y z
N MET A 1 3.16 -11.22 -3.92
CA MET A 1 2.98 -10.05 -3.02
C MET A 1 4.06 -8.98 -3.12
N ILE A 2 5.32 -9.22 -2.74
CA ILE A 2 6.37 -8.17 -2.72
C ILE A 2 6.63 -7.63 -4.13
N GLU A 3 6.73 -8.51 -5.13
CA GLU A 3 6.91 -8.10 -6.53
C GLU A 3 5.71 -7.32 -7.07
N ALA A 4 4.49 -7.72 -6.71
CA ALA A 4 3.27 -7.00 -7.07
C ALA A 4 3.27 -5.58 -6.49
N TYR A 5 3.65 -5.43 -5.21
CA TYR A 5 3.80 -4.12 -4.57
C TYR A 5 4.90 -3.28 -5.21
N ARG A 6 6.04 -3.91 -5.58
CA ARG A 6 7.12 -3.23 -6.32
C ARG A 6 6.67 -2.73 -7.68
N LYS A 7 5.88 -3.52 -8.41
CA LYS A 7 5.28 -3.14 -9.71
C LYS A 7 4.24 -2.02 -9.57
N LEU A 8 3.46 -2.04 -8.50
CA LEU A 8 2.46 -1.01 -8.17
C LEU A 8 3.11 0.35 -7.83
N TRP A 9 4.27 0.30 -7.17
CA TRP A 9 5.00 1.47 -6.68
C TRP A 9 6.43 1.51 -7.21
N PRO A 10 6.64 1.65 -8.53
CA PRO A 10 7.98 1.67 -9.11
C PRO A 10 8.76 2.93 -8.73
N SER A 11 8.06 4.03 -8.42
CA SER A 11 8.65 5.34 -8.09
C SER A 11 8.79 5.60 -6.59
N ARG A 12 8.48 4.65 -5.71
CA ARG A 12 8.68 4.82 -4.26
C ARG A 12 10.06 4.37 -3.84
N SER A 13 10.83 5.28 -3.26
CA SER A 13 12.11 4.96 -2.63
C SER A 13 11.93 3.89 -1.54
N GLY A 14 12.60 2.75 -1.71
CA GLY A 14 12.59 1.64 -0.75
C GLY A 14 11.69 0.46 -1.11
N THR A 15 10.92 0.49 -2.20
CA THR A 15 10.17 -0.70 -2.66
C THR A 15 11.09 -1.83 -3.11
N GLY A 16 12.21 -1.48 -3.75
CA GLY A 16 13.27 -2.42 -4.13
C GLY A 16 14.03 -3.04 -2.95
N SER A 17 13.92 -2.46 -1.75
CA SER A 17 14.61 -2.94 -0.54
C SER A 17 13.75 -3.82 0.34
N ILE A 18 12.44 -3.95 0.07
CA ILE A 18 11.53 -4.82 0.84
C ILE A 18 11.97 -6.26 0.63
N GLY A 19 12.60 -6.86 1.65
CA GLY A 19 13.03 -8.26 1.63
C GLY A 19 12.04 -9.19 2.32
N SER A 20 11.17 -8.65 3.18
CA SER A 20 10.28 -9.42 4.05
C SER A 20 8.83 -8.93 3.99
N ILE A 21 7.89 -9.81 4.36
CA ILE A 21 6.47 -9.46 4.51
C ILE A 21 6.28 -8.37 5.57
N GLU A 22 6.99 -8.45 6.71
CA GLU A 22 6.90 -7.44 7.78
C GLU A 22 7.26 -6.02 7.29
N GLU A 23 8.29 -5.89 6.44
CA GLU A 23 8.66 -4.60 5.85
C GLU A 23 7.58 -4.10 4.89
N LEU A 24 6.96 -4.98 4.13
CA LEU A 24 5.82 -4.64 3.27
C LEU A 24 4.66 -4.11 4.11
N GLU A 25 4.31 -4.79 5.19
CA GLU A 25 3.22 -4.39 6.09
C GLU A 25 3.51 -3.04 6.74
N GLN A 26 4.72 -2.82 7.24
CA GLN A 26 5.15 -1.53 7.79
C GLN A 26 5.03 -0.40 6.76
N LYS A 27 5.45 -0.63 5.51
CA LYS A 27 5.34 0.38 4.45
C LYS A 27 3.88 0.70 4.11
N ILE A 28 3.01 -0.31 4.07
CA ILE A 28 1.57 -0.12 3.87
C ILE A 28 0.97 0.66 5.04
N GLN A 29 1.36 0.37 6.27
CA GLN A 29 0.87 1.08 7.46
C GLN A 29 1.26 2.57 7.44
N ILE A 30 2.54 2.87 7.15
CA ILE A 30 3.05 4.24 7.01
C ILE A 30 2.31 4.99 5.89
N GLU A 31 2.01 4.30 4.79
CA GLU A 31 1.23 4.86 3.69
C GLU A 31 -0.21 5.17 4.09
N LEU A 32 -0.87 4.21 4.76
CA LEU A 32 -2.24 4.37 5.24
C LEU A 32 -2.36 5.50 6.25
N ASN A 33 -1.38 5.66 7.15
CA ASN A 33 -1.32 6.74 8.11
C ASN A 33 -0.88 8.10 7.51
N ASP A 34 -0.61 8.10 6.20
CA ASP A 34 -0.16 9.26 5.44
C ASP A 34 1.04 9.97 6.10
N GLU A 35 1.92 9.20 6.76
CA GLU A 35 3.02 9.72 7.59
C GLU A 35 4.10 10.44 6.77
N LEU A 36 4.14 10.17 5.47
CA LEU A 36 5.07 10.81 4.52
C LEU A 36 4.47 12.07 3.86
N THR A 37 3.23 12.41 4.17
CA THR A 37 2.51 13.55 3.58
C THR A 37 2.49 14.71 4.57
N HIS A 38 2.68 15.94 4.07
CA HIS A 38 2.72 17.14 4.88
C HIS A 38 1.43 17.28 5.72
N PRO A 39 1.50 17.65 7.01
CA PRO A 39 0.35 17.62 7.94
C PRO A 39 -0.87 18.41 7.48
N ARG A 40 -0.67 19.43 6.63
CA ARG A 40 -1.74 20.26 6.06
C ARG A 40 -2.58 19.57 4.97
N VAL A 41 -2.05 18.54 4.33
CA VAL A 41 -2.71 17.77 3.27
C VAL A 41 -2.91 16.30 3.68
N ARG A 42 -2.73 16.01 4.97
CA ARG A 42 -2.82 14.67 5.52
C ARG A 42 -4.25 14.16 5.41
N LYS A 43 -4.41 13.00 4.78
CA LYS A 43 -5.71 12.34 4.65
C LYS A 43 -5.94 11.32 5.77
N SER A 44 -7.21 10.99 5.97
CA SER A 44 -7.59 9.94 6.92
C SER A 44 -7.13 8.56 6.41
N ARG A 45 -6.90 7.63 7.34
CA ARG A 45 -6.51 6.24 7.03
C ARG A 45 -7.42 5.59 5.98
N GLN A 46 -8.72 5.82 6.12
CA GLN A 46 -9.74 5.30 5.20
C GLN A 46 -9.62 5.88 3.78
N GLU A 47 -9.35 7.19 3.65
CA GLU A 47 -9.16 7.81 2.34
C GLU A 47 -7.90 7.30 1.65
N LYS A 48 -6.81 7.10 2.42
CA LYS A 48 -5.58 6.52 1.89
C LYS A 48 -5.78 5.07 1.45
N LEU A 49 -6.53 4.30 2.23
CA LEU A 49 -6.93 2.95 1.86
C LEU A 49 -7.68 2.94 0.54
N ASP A 50 -8.70 3.80 0.39
CA ASP A 50 -9.50 3.88 -0.83
C ASP A 50 -8.64 4.28 -2.04
N MET A 51 -7.77 5.28 -1.90
CA MET A 51 -6.83 5.67 -2.94
C MET A 51 -5.85 4.54 -3.33
N ALA A 52 -5.36 3.78 -2.35
CA ALA A 52 -4.49 2.64 -2.61
C ALA A 52 -5.24 1.50 -3.32
N LEU A 53 -6.45 1.18 -2.89
CA LEU A 53 -7.31 0.17 -3.50
C LEU A 53 -7.66 0.54 -4.95
N GLN A 54 -8.02 1.80 -5.18
CA GLN A 54 -8.30 2.29 -6.53
C GLN A 54 -7.07 2.14 -7.42
N ARG A 55 -5.88 2.55 -6.92
CA ARG A 55 -4.63 2.39 -7.65
C ARG A 55 -4.29 0.92 -7.93
N ILE A 56 -4.53 0.02 -6.98
CA ILE A 56 -4.34 -1.43 -7.16
C ILE A 56 -5.25 -1.94 -8.29
N ALA A 57 -6.52 -1.54 -8.28
CA ALA A 57 -7.49 -1.92 -9.30
C ALA A 57 -7.16 -1.35 -10.70
N GLU A 58 -6.61 -0.13 -10.75
CA GLU A 58 -6.15 0.52 -11.99
C GLU A 58 -4.78 0.02 -12.47
N SER A 59 -4.10 -0.83 -11.70
CA SER A 59 -2.76 -1.32 -12.05
C SER A 59 -2.80 -2.55 -12.93
N ASP A 60 -1.75 -2.73 -13.72
CA ASP A 60 -1.51 -3.86 -14.63
C ASP A 60 -1.15 -5.17 -13.89
N LEU A 61 -1.58 -5.30 -12.63
CA LEU A 61 -1.38 -6.50 -11.81
C LEU A 61 -2.45 -7.54 -12.16
N SER A 62 -2.11 -8.82 -11.99
CA SER A 62 -3.08 -9.90 -12.16
C SER A 62 -4.22 -9.75 -11.15
N THR A 63 -5.45 -10.15 -11.51
CA THR A 63 -6.62 -10.06 -10.62
C THR A 63 -6.37 -10.73 -9.27
N ALA A 64 -5.61 -11.83 -9.25
CA ALA A 64 -5.16 -12.49 -8.03
C ALA A 64 -4.28 -11.57 -7.17
N GLU A 65 -3.24 -10.96 -7.76
CA GLU A 65 -2.32 -10.04 -7.07
C GLU A 65 -3.03 -8.78 -6.55
N GLN A 66 -3.96 -8.22 -7.35
CA GLN A 66 -4.78 -7.09 -6.98
C GLN A 66 -5.64 -7.41 -5.75
N THR A 67 -6.30 -8.57 -5.77
CA THR A 67 -7.14 -9.03 -4.66
C THR A 67 -6.31 -9.28 -3.41
N GLU A 68 -5.15 -9.92 -3.54
CA GLU A 68 -4.24 -10.22 -2.43
C GLU A 68 -3.70 -8.95 -1.76
N LEU A 69 -3.26 -7.96 -2.57
CA LEU A 69 -2.84 -6.65 -2.09
C LEU A 69 -3.98 -5.90 -1.43
N ALA A 70 -5.15 -5.86 -2.06
CA ALA A 70 -6.33 -5.19 -1.51
C ALA A 70 -6.74 -5.77 -0.15
N GLN A 71 -6.69 -7.10 0.01
CA GLN A 71 -6.95 -7.74 1.28
C GLN A 71 -5.90 -7.41 2.33
N LEU A 72 -4.62 -7.37 1.96
CA LEU A 72 -3.54 -6.98 2.88
C LEU A 72 -3.75 -5.55 3.40
N TYR A 73 -4.06 -4.62 2.50
CA TYR A 73 -4.35 -3.22 2.84
C TYR A 73 -5.53 -3.11 3.80
N LYS A 74 -6.63 -3.84 3.54
CA LYS A 74 -7.80 -3.88 4.45
C LYS A 74 -7.44 -4.47 5.81
N LYS A 75 -6.65 -5.55 5.85
CA LYS A 75 -6.21 -6.18 7.08
C LYS A 75 -5.39 -5.22 7.95
N ILE A 76 -4.43 -4.50 7.35
CA ILE A 76 -3.60 -3.52 8.07
C ILE A 76 -4.42 -2.31 8.52
N ALA A 77 -5.36 -1.85 7.69
CA ALA A 77 -6.27 -0.77 8.08
C ALA A 77 -7.18 -1.16 9.26
N ALA A 78 -7.59 -2.44 9.33
CA ALA A 78 -8.42 -2.99 10.40
C ALA A 78 -7.65 -3.42 11.65
N GLN A 79 -6.31 -3.50 11.59
CA GLN A 79 -5.48 -3.64 12.78
C GLN A 79 -5.28 -2.23 13.39
N GLU A 80 -6.07 -1.94 14.42
CA GLU A 80 -5.97 -0.79 15.33
C GLU A 80 -5.41 -1.24 16.68
#